data_AF-A0A1H9WIU8-F1
#
_entry.id   AF-A0A1H9WIU8-F1
#
_cell.length_a   1.000
_cell.length_b   1.000
_cell.length_c   1.000
_cell.angle_alpha   90.00
_cell.angle_beta   90.00
_cell.angle_gamma   90.00
#
_symmetry.space_group_name_H-M   'P 1'
#
loop_
_entity.id
_entity.type
_entity.pdbx_description
1 polymer ?
#
loop_
_entity_poly.entity_id
_entity_poly.type
_entity_poly.pdbx_seq_one_letter_code
_entity_poly.pdbx_strand_id
1 'polypeptide(L)'
;MTSRPRPASVALASASLLTVLLAGCGGDAGQARPGATASSAAPTPSSASASSTTEPPSTTTSRPTPSSAARTTTRTAAPTRAGTTPTRLKGTASGEGQALAPVPATGPQPTVRFPRNNPAEGRGANAVVAPVPDALWNRMAGYSWAPGCPVGRSSLRLVTVNFWGFDGKRSRGALVVNRTVAGQAVAAFTRLYDLRFRVRQMRPMDSTWGRNPKGPGANDYAAMDADNTSAFNCRYVGGEEASKRWSNHAYGTAIDVNDFENPYLAADGTVYPDPWWARRRSPAPGVFSSSSSPAVRAFTSQGLRWGGLWAQPDYQHFDAR
;
A
#
# COMPACT_ATOMS: atom_id res chain seq x y z
N MET A 1 47.26 51.06 -5.89
CA MET A 1 48.49 50.27 -5.68
C MET A 1 48.18 49.34 -4.52
N THR A 2 48.12 48.02 -4.62
CA THR A 2 48.76 47.04 -5.49
C THR A 2 47.80 45.86 -5.73
N SER A 3 47.84 45.34 -6.94
CA SER A 3 47.11 44.16 -7.42
C SER A 3 47.98 42.90 -7.30
N ARG A 4 47.30 41.74 -7.43
CA ARG A 4 47.78 40.38 -7.82
C ARG A 4 48.07 39.37 -6.68
N PRO A 5 48.06 38.05 -6.94
CA PRO A 5 47.37 37.28 -8.01
C PRO A 5 46.66 35.99 -7.51
N ARG A 6 45.83 35.38 -8.37
CA ARG A 6 45.41 33.98 -8.31
C ARG A 6 46.52 33.04 -8.85
N PRO A 7 46.67 31.82 -8.33
CA PRO A 7 47.23 30.70 -9.08
C PRO A 7 46.18 29.64 -9.44
N ALA A 8 46.56 28.85 -10.44
CA ALA A 8 45.76 28.10 -11.37
C ALA A 8 45.27 26.71 -10.90
N SER A 9 44.27 26.21 -11.60
CA SER A 9 43.77 24.84 -11.59
C SER A 9 44.84 23.83 -12.01
N VAL A 10 44.90 22.68 -11.31
CA VAL A 10 45.56 21.47 -11.80
C VAL A 10 44.51 20.36 -11.90
N ALA A 11 44.25 19.92 -13.12
CA ALA A 11 43.46 18.73 -13.42
C ALA A 11 44.37 17.50 -13.32
N LEU A 12 43.94 16.48 -12.59
CA LEU A 12 44.55 15.15 -12.61
C LEU A 12 43.55 14.19 -13.24
N ALA A 13 43.85 13.81 -14.48
CA ALA A 13 43.22 12.69 -15.17
C ALA A 13 43.91 11.40 -14.70
N SER A 14 43.14 10.39 -14.30
CA SER A 14 43.62 9.04 -14.08
C SER A 14 42.94 8.11 -15.08
N ALA A 15 43.73 7.66 -16.06
CA ALA A 15 43.40 6.57 -16.96
C ALA A 15 43.81 5.26 -16.30
N SER A 16 42.87 4.31 -16.15
CA SER A 16 43.18 2.94 -15.76
C SER A 16 43.09 2.03 -16.98
N LEU A 17 44.22 1.35 -17.23
CA LEU A 17 44.45 0.39 -18.30
C LEU A 17 43.48 -0.81 -18.22
N LEU A 18 42.91 -1.14 -19.37
CA LEU A 18 42.18 -2.37 -19.64
C LEU A 18 43.16 -3.37 -20.25
N THR A 19 43.49 -4.46 -19.54
CA THR A 19 44.28 -5.58 -20.07
C THR A 19 43.32 -6.63 -20.61
N VAL A 20 43.29 -6.79 -21.94
CA VAL A 20 42.60 -7.87 -22.65
C VAL A 20 43.67 -8.90 -23.05
N LEU A 21 43.47 -10.18 -22.71
CA LEU A 21 44.21 -11.31 -23.27
C LEU A 21 43.20 -12.34 -23.80
N LEU A 22 43.30 -12.60 -25.10
CA LEU A 22 42.51 -13.55 -25.87
C LEU A 22 43.07 -14.97 -25.77
N ALA A 23 42.13 -15.93 -25.82
CA ALA A 23 42.10 -17.19 -26.58
C ALA A 23 43.24 -18.23 -26.46
N GLY A 24 42.82 -19.47 -26.18
CA GLY A 24 43.54 -20.69 -26.51
C GLY A 24 42.57 -21.86 -26.70
N CYS A 25 42.52 -22.39 -27.92
CA CYS A 25 41.80 -23.61 -28.33
C CYS A 25 42.57 -24.88 -27.93
N GLY A 26 41.86 -26.00 -27.79
CA GLY A 26 42.44 -27.35 -27.81
C GLY A 26 41.52 -28.39 -27.17
N GLY A 27 40.94 -29.28 -27.98
CA GLY A 27 40.17 -30.44 -27.50
C GLY A 27 41.03 -31.71 -27.44
N ASP A 28 40.52 -32.75 -26.80
CA ASP A 28 40.51 -34.11 -27.35
C ASP A 28 39.63 -35.08 -26.52
N ALA A 29 39.18 -36.15 -27.21
CA ALA A 29 38.61 -37.45 -26.82
C ALA A 29 38.25 -37.71 -25.34
N GLY A 30 37.08 -38.28 -24.98
CA GLY A 30 36.39 -39.40 -25.61
C GLY A 30 36.30 -40.55 -24.59
N GLN A 31 35.11 -40.84 -24.07
CA GLN A 31 34.77 -42.16 -23.51
C GLN A 31 33.27 -42.36 -23.40
N ALA A 32 32.84 -43.57 -23.76
CA ALA A 32 31.48 -43.95 -24.09
C ALA A 32 30.67 -44.48 -22.87
N ARG A 33 29.35 -44.22 -22.98
CA ARG A 33 28.12 -44.91 -22.49
C ARG A 33 28.23 -46.36 -21.94
N PRO A 34 27.22 -46.92 -21.21
CA PRO A 34 25.77 -46.68 -21.42
C PRO A 34 24.80 -46.73 -20.20
N GLY A 35 23.55 -46.34 -20.46
CA GLY A 35 22.37 -47.00 -19.88
C GLY A 35 21.48 -46.16 -18.97
N ALA A 36 20.36 -45.62 -19.51
CA ALA A 36 19.03 -45.80 -18.95
C ALA A 36 17.97 -45.07 -19.81
N THR A 37 16.86 -45.77 -19.97
CA THR A 37 15.70 -45.58 -20.83
C THR A 37 14.89 -44.31 -20.57
N ALA A 38 14.26 -43.83 -21.65
CA ALA A 38 13.28 -42.77 -21.68
C ALA A 38 12.00 -43.10 -20.90
N SER A 39 11.36 -42.09 -20.32
CA SER A 39 9.90 -41.97 -20.34
C SER A 39 9.45 -40.51 -20.33
N SER A 40 8.58 -40.27 -21.30
CA SER A 40 7.87 -39.04 -21.64
C SER A 40 6.73 -38.77 -20.66
N ALA A 41 6.46 -37.50 -20.35
CA ALA A 41 5.10 -36.97 -20.25
C ALA A 41 5.13 -35.45 -20.05
N ALA A 42 4.78 -34.72 -21.11
CA ALA A 42 4.34 -33.33 -21.03
C ALA A 42 2.90 -33.26 -20.51
N PRO A 43 2.50 -32.24 -19.73
CA PRO A 43 1.09 -31.95 -19.52
C PRO A 43 0.54 -31.07 -20.64
N THR A 44 -0.47 -31.60 -21.33
CA THR A 44 -1.34 -30.92 -22.31
C THR A 44 -2.22 -29.84 -21.66
N PRO A 45 -2.54 -28.75 -22.37
CA PRO A 45 -3.53 -27.76 -21.94
C PRO A 45 -4.96 -28.27 -22.21
N SER A 46 -5.85 -28.19 -21.22
CA SER A 46 -7.28 -28.45 -21.43
C SER A 46 -7.99 -27.21 -21.93
N SER A 47 -8.63 -27.38 -23.08
CA SER A 47 -9.43 -26.42 -23.82
C SER A 47 -10.84 -26.26 -23.24
N ALA A 48 -11.39 -25.08 -23.53
CA ALA A 48 -12.76 -24.60 -23.45
C ALA A 48 -13.92 -25.63 -23.39
N SER A 49 -14.96 -25.25 -22.66
CA SER A 49 -16.35 -25.49 -23.07
C SER A 49 -17.12 -24.18 -23.01
N ALA A 50 -17.60 -23.76 -24.18
CA ALA A 50 -18.65 -22.79 -24.34
C ALA A 50 -20.00 -23.45 -24.02
N SER A 51 -20.91 -22.71 -23.41
CA SER A 51 -22.34 -22.97 -23.55
C SER A 51 -23.12 -21.67 -23.51
N SER A 52 -23.96 -21.55 -24.51
CA SER A 52 -24.77 -20.43 -24.95
C SER A 52 -26.12 -20.37 -24.21
N THR A 53 -26.56 -19.12 -23.98
CA THR A 53 -27.95 -18.60 -24.01
C THR A 53 -29.11 -19.50 -23.55
N THR A 54 -29.84 -19.07 -22.51
CA THR A 54 -31.32 -19.03 -22.49
C THR A 54 -31.82 -18.02 -21.42
N GLU A 55 -32.63 -17.06 -21.84
CA GLU A 55 -33.58 -16.22 -21.07
C GLU A 55 -35.00 -16.60 -21.57
N PRO A 56 -36.17 -16.21 -21.00
CA PRO A 56 -36.55 -15.69 -19.67
C PRO A 56 -37.70 -16.60 -19.07
N PRO A 57 -38.63 -16.24 -18.12
CA PRO A 57 -39.45 -15.02 -18.09
C PRO A 57 -39.57 -14.30 -16.73
N SER A 58 -39.94 -13.03 -16.86
CA SER A 58 -40.41 -12.09 -15.85
C SER A 58 -41.58 -12.62 -15.02
N THR A 59 -41.48 -12.49 -13.69
CA THR A 59 -42.65 -12.54 -12.80
C THR A 59 -42.78 -11.24 -12.04
N THR A 60 -43.81 -10.49 -12.43
CA THR A 60 -44.38 -9.36 -11.70
C THR A 60 -45.01 -9.89 -10.42
N THR A 61 -44.62 -9.37 -9.26
CA THR A 61 -45.46 -9.52 -8.06
C THR A 61 -45.41 -8.27 -7.20
N SER A 62 -46.61 -7.88 -6.85
CA SER A 62 -47.10 -6.64 -6.30
C SER A 62 -46.69 -6.42 -4.84
N ARG A 63 -46.37 -5.15 -4.57
CA ARG A 63 -46.36 -4.48 -3.26
C ARG A 63 -47.67 -4.68 -2.49
N PRO A 64 -47.60 -4.85 -1.17
CA PRO A 64 -48.60 -4.28 -0.28
C PRO A 64 -47.97 -3.31 0.73
N THR A 65 -48.56 -2.12 0.78
CA THR A 65 -48.49 -1.15 1.87
C THR A 65 -49.15 -1.69 3.15
N PRO A 66 -48.71 -1.18 4.31
CA PRO A 66 -49.66 -0.62 5.28
C PRO A 66 -49.22 0.81 5.63
N SER A 67 -50.02 1.82 5.31
CA SER A 67 -51.12 2.35 6.13
C SER A 67 -50.62 3.05 7.38
N SER A 68 -50.59 4.38 7.26
CA SER A 68 -50.38 5.36 8.31
C SER A 68 -51.58 5.37 9.25
N ALA A 69 -51.34 5.22 10.55
CA ALA A 69 -52.31 5.57 11.58
C ALA A 69 -51.64 6.58 12.53
N ALA A 70 -51.94 7.85 12.28
CA ALA A 70 -51.68 8.93 13.21
C ALA A 70 -52.52 8.72 14.47
N ARG A 71 -51.87 8.77 15.65
CA ARG A 71 -52.57 8.85 16.93
C ARG A 71 -52.12 10.12 17.66
N THR A 72 -52.99 11.12 17.57
CA THR A 72 -52.99 12.33 18.40
C THR A 72 -53.49 11.97 19.79
N THR A 73 -52.70 12.21 20.84
CA THR A 73 -53.22 12.36 22.20
C THR A 73 -52.41 13.39 22.98
N THR A 74 -53.03 14.56 23.14
CA THR A 74 -53.18 15.35 24.38
C THR A 74 -51.95 15.78 25.18
N ARG A 75 -51.72 17.10 25.08
CA ARG A 75 -51.04 18.00 26.01
C ARG A 75 -51.69 17.98 27.40
N THR A 76 -50.91 17.76 28.45
CA THR A 76 -51.25 18.12 29.83
C THR A 76 -50.03 18.76 30.51
N ALA A 77 -50.27 19.90 31.15
CA ALA A 77 -49.28 20.78 31.76
C ALA A 77 -48.76 20.26 33.12
N ALA A 78 -47.63 20.85 33.52
CA ALA A 78 -46.76 20.56 34.66
C ALA A 78 -47.42 20.63 36.06
N PRO A 79 -46.66 20.19 37.08
CA PRO A 79 -46.34 21.13 38.15
C PRO A 79 -44.84 21.23 38.44
N THR A 80 -44.45 22.45 38.78
CA THR A 80 -43.13 22.92 39.23
C THR A 80 -42.73 22.29 40.56
N ARG A 81 -41.50 21.77 40.69
CA ARG A 81 -40.79 21.76 41.98
C ARG A 81 -39.28 21.92 41.80
N ALA A 82 -38.74 22.65 42.76
CA ALA A 82 -37.44 23.30 42.80
C ALA A 82 -36.21 22.37 42.81
N GLY A 83 -35.14 22.89 42.23
CA GLY A 83 -33.84 22.99 42.91
C GLY A 83 -33.06 21.69 43.05
N THR A 84 -32.39 21.29 41.98
CA THR A 84 -31.08 20.62 42.11
C THR A 84 -30.23 21.01 40.91
N THR A 85 -29.14 21.73 41.17
CA THR A 85 -28.13 22.09 40.19
C THR A 85 -27.67 20.83 39.46
N PRO A 86 -27.89 20.68 38.15
CA PRO A 86 -27.20 19.63 37.43
C PRO A 86 -25.77 20.12 37.30
N THR A 87 -24.87 19.56 38.10
CA THR A 87 -23.45 19.57 37.80
C THR A 87 -23.34 19.06 36.37
N ARG A 88 -23.10 19.99 35.45
CA ARG A 88 -22.88 19.70 34.04
C ARG A 88 -21.63 18.84 33.99
N LEU A 89 -21.80 17.53 34.08
CA LEU A 89 -20.83 16.58 33.60
C LEU A 89 -20.58 17.01 32.16
N LYS A 90 -19.39 17.59 31.99
CA LYS A 90 -18.88 18.09 30.73
C LYS A 90 -18.78 16.85 29.85
N GLY A 91 -19.85 16.56 29.12
CA GLY A 91 -19.85 15.55 28.07
C GLY A 91 -18.68 15.90 27.18
N THR A 92 -17.65 15.08 27.25
CA THR A 92 -16.46 15.20 26.43
C THR A 92 -16.92 14.98 25.00
N ALA A 93 -17.15 16.07 24.27
CA ALA A 93 -17.18 16.06 22.83
C ALA A 93 -15.88 15.37 22.39
N SER A 94 -16.05 14.16 21.88
CA SER A 94 -15.01 13.23 21.49
C SER A 94 -14.08 13.86 20.46
N GLY A 95 -12.89 14.29 20.91
CA GLY A 95 -11.58 14.34 20.23
C GLY A 95 -11.42 14.59 18.73
N GLU A 96 -12.39 15.16 18.00
CA GLU A 96 -12.30 15.35 16.54
C GLU A 96 -11.38 16.51 16.11
N GLY A 97 -11.08 17.44 17.04
CA GLY A 97 -10.28 18.64 16.78
C GLY A 97 -8.91 18.65 17.45
N GLN A 98 -8.55 17.64 18.26
CA GLN A 98 -7.30 17.66 19.00
C GLN A 98 -6.24 16.87 18.24
N ALA A 99 -5.20 17.57 17.79
CA ALA A 99 -4.00 16.93 17.26
C ALA A 99 -3.43 15.98 18.31
N LEU A 100 -2.89 14.85 17.85
CA LEU A 100 -2.17 13.94 18.72
C LEU A 100 -0.75 14.48 18.93
N ALA A 101 -0.04 13.98 19.95
CA ALA A 101 1.39 14.27 20.05
C ALA A 101 2.13 13.70 18.81
N PRO A 102 3.17 14.39 18.32
CA PRO A 102 4.12 13.82 17.37
C PRO A 102 4.74 12.55 17.94
N VAL A 103 4.98 11.56 17.07
CA VAL A 103 5.62 10.30 17.45
C VAL A 103 7.09 10.58 17.83
N PRO A 104 7.55 10.19 19.03
CA PRO A 104 8.95 10.28 19.41
C PRO A 104 9.83 9.43 18.48
N ALA A 105 11.07 9.86 18.25
CA ALA A 105 12.03 9.03 17.54
C ALA A 105 12.38 7.81 18.41
N THR A 106 12.13 6.62 17.91
CA THR A 106 12.51 5.36 18.55
C THR A 106 13.20 4.49 17.50
N GLY A 107 14.52 4.37 17.62
CA GLY A 107 15.32 3.62 16.63
C GLY A 107 15.55 4.37 15.31
N PRO A 108 15.94 3.64 14.25
CA PRO A 108 16.12 4.18 12.90
C PRO A 108 14.85 4.88 12.40
N GLN A 109 15.04 5.84 11.51
CA GLN A 109 13.95 6.64 10.94
C GLN A 109 14.18 6.79 9.44
N PRO A 110 13.11 6.91 8.65
CA PRO A 110 13.24 7.35 7.27
C PRO A 110 13.82 8.76 7.22
N THR A 111 14.48 9.10 6.11
CA THR A 111 15.18 10.38 5.90
C THR A 111 14.30 11.60 6.23
N VAL A 112 13.01 11.52 5.90
CA VAL A 112 12.03 12.56 6.21
C VAL A 112 11.06 12.05 7.28
N ARG A 113 11.31 12.44 8.53
CA ARG A 113 10.48 12.01 9.67
C ARG A 113 9.01 12.44 9.56
N PHE A 114 8.79 13.69 9.14
CA PHE A 114 7.46 14.30 9.00
C PHE A 114 7.30 14.91 7.61
N PRO A 115 6.90 14.11 6.60
CA PRO A 115 6.73 14.62 5.25
C PRO A 115 5.59 15.64 5.20
N ARG A 116 5.69 16.59 4.27
CA ARG A 116 4.59 17.53 4.01
C ARG A 116 3.44 16.78 3.34
N ASN A 117 2.43 16.45 4.14
CA ASN A 117 1.20 15.85 3.65
C ASN A 117 0.14 16.91 3.35
N ASN A 118 -0.83 16.57 2.51
CA ASN A 118 -2.00 17.44 2.31
C ASN A 118 -2.81 17.52 3.62
N PRO A 119 -3.43 18.66 3.93
CA PRO A 119 -4.30 18.77 5.10
C PRO A 119 -5.52 17.85 4.94
N ALA A 120 -6.04 17.33 6.05
CA ALA A 120 -7.29 16.57 6.05
C ALA A 120 -8.48 17.42 5.57
N GLU A 121 -9.44 16.77 4.91
CA GLU A 121 -10.67 17.39 4.45
C GLU A 121 -11.86 16.86 5.23
N GLY A 122 -12.80 17.73 5.64
CA GLY A 122 -14.03 17.30 6.31
C GLY A 122 -13.81 16.58 7.65
N ARG A 123 -14.78 15.76 8.05
CA ARG A 123 -14.76 14.98 9.31
C ARG A 123 -14.32 13.54 9.09
N GLY A 124 -13.84 12.91 10.16
CA GLY A 124 -13.46 11.50 10.16
C GLY A 124 -12.41 11.16 9.09
N ALA A 125 -12.46 9.90 8.64
CA ALA A 125 -11.63 9.40 7.55
C ALA A 125 -11.95 10.07 6.20
N ASN A 126 -13.18 10.58 5.99
CA ASN A 126 -13.62 11.22 4.73
C ASN A 126 -13.10 10.49 3.48
N ALA A 127 -13.35 9.17 3.43
CA ALA A 127 -12.87 8.30 2.38
C ALA A 127 -13.71 8.49 1.11
N VAL A 128 -13.05 8.69 -0.03
CA VAL A 128 -13.70 8.89 -1.33
C VAL A 128 -13.03 7.99 -2.37
N VAL A 129 -13.84 7.32 -3.17
CA VAL A 129 -13.40 6.50 -4.31
C VAL A 129 -13.78 7.20 -5.61
N ALA A 130 -12.82 7.37 -6.51
CA ALA A 130 -13.04 7.98 -7.82
C ALA A 130 -12.31 7.19 -8.92
N PRO A 131 -12.68 7.35 -10.21
CA PRO A 131 -11.81 7.01 -11.31
C PRO A 131 -10.44 7.67 -11.15
N VAL A 132 -9.37 7.02 -11.60
CA VAL A 132 -8.03 7.64 -11.61
C VAL A 132 -8.07 8.87 -12.54
N PRO A 133 -7.82 10.09 -12.06
CA PRO A 133 -7.87 11.31 -12.89
C PRO A 133 -6.76 11.36 -13.93
N ASP A 134 -6.95 12.11 -15.03
CA ASP A 134 -5.97 12.19 -16.13
C ASP A 134 -4.61 12.69 -15.65
N ALA A 135 -4.60 13.73 -14.82
CA ALA A 135 -3.36 14.30 -14.28
C ALA A 135 -2.55 13.29 -13.47
N LEU A 136 -3.20 12.40 -12.71
CA LEU A 136 -2.52 11.34 -11.98
C LEU A 136 -2.07 10.22 -12.93
N TRP A 137 -2.95 9.79 -13.84
CA TRP A 137 -2.62 8.77 -14.82
C TRP A 137 -1.39 9.13 -15.66
N ASN A 138 -1.28 10.38 -16.10
CA ASN A 138 -0.14 10.87 -16.87
C ASN A 138 1.19 10.80 -16.10
N ARG A 139 1.15 10.88 -14.75
CA ARG A 139 2.34 10.67 -13.91
C ARG A 139 2.62 9.19 -13.65
N MET A 140 1.60 8.33 -13.69
CA MET A 140 1.76 6.89 -13.52
C MET A 140 2.30 6.21 -14.78
N ALA A 141 1.83 6.67 -15.95
CA ALA A 141 2.18 6.10 -17.24
C ALA A 141 3.70 6.23 -17.52
N GLY A 142 4.31 5.11 -17.89
CA GLY A 142 5.76 4.99 -18.02
C GLY A 142 6.49 4.75 -16.70
N TYR A 143 5.83 4.79 -15.55
CA TYR A 143 6.42 4.53 -14.23
C TYR A 143 5.72 3.34 -13.58
N SER A 144 4.76 3.58 -12.69
CA SER A 144 3.98 2.54 -12.02
C SER A 144 3.00 1.81 -12.94
N TRP A 145 2.75 2.33 -14.14
CA TRP A 145 2.00 1.63 -15.20
C TRP A 145 2.74 1.74 -16.53
N ALA A 146 2.76 0.65 -17.31
CA ALA A 146 3.31 0.61 -18.66
C ALA A 146 2.56 -0.44 -19.51
N PRO A 147 2.71 -0.43 -20.85
CA PRO A 147 2.25 -1.54 -21.68
C PRO A 147 2.81 -2.88 -21.18
N GLY A 148 1.96 -3.90 -21.13
CA GLY A 148 2.29 -5.22 -20.56
C GLY A 148 1.86 -5.40 -19.11
N CYS A 149 1.41 -4.35 -18.42
CA CYS A 149 0.79 -4.47 -17.11
C CYS A 149 -0.50 -5.30 -17.16
N PRO A 150 -0.78 -6.13 -16.14
CA PRO A 150 -1.92 -7.05 -16.18
C PRO A 150 -3.27 -6.34 -16.03
N VAL A 151 -3.29 -5.07 -15.63
CA VAL A 151 -4.51 -4.27 -15.53
C VAL A 151 -4.33 -2.89 -16.17
N GLY A 152 -5.40 -2.39 -16.78
CA GLY A 152 -5.48 -1.03 -17.32
C GLY A 152 -6.15 -0.05 -16.37
N ARG A 153 -6.12 1.24 -16.74
CA ARG A 153 -6.71 2.35 -15.96
C ARG A 153 -8.17 2.11 -15.54
N SER A 154 -8.99 1.50 -16.39
CA SER A 154 -10.42 1.25 -16.13
C SER A 154 -10.67 0.28 -14.98
N SER A 155 -9.68 -0.57 -14.67
CA SER A 155 -9.69 -1.49 -13.52
C SER A 155 -9.23 -0.82 -12.24
N LEU A 156 -8.65 0.39 -12.29
CA LEU A 156 -8.09 1.07 -11.14
C LEU A 156 -9.00 2.19 -10.62
N ARG A 157 -8.92 2.46 -9.32
CA ARG A 157 -9.60 3.55 -8.62
C ARG A 157 -8.64 4.29 -7.73
N LEU A 158 -8.81 5.60 -7.66
CA LEU A 158 -8.16 6.44 -6.67
C LEU A 158 -9.02 6.42 -5.41
N VAL A 159 -8.45 5.93 -4.32
CA VAL A 159 -9.01 6.05 -2.97
C VAL A 159 -8.29 7.19 -2.28
N THR A 160 -9.03 8.20 -1.83
CA THR A 160 -8.49 9.30 -1.01
C THR A 160 -9.08 9.22 0.39
N VAL A 161 -8.25 9.40 1.41
CA VAL A 161 -8.66 9.21 2.81
C VAL A 161 -7.82 10.08 3.73
N ASN A 162 -8.45 10.56 4.80
CA ASN A 162 -7.76 11.22 5.89
C ASN A 162 -7.07 10.18 6.79
N PHE A 163 -5.92 10.52 7.33
CA PHE A 163 -5.15 9.69 8.26
C PHE A 163 -4.54 10.55 9.37
N TRP A 164 -4.08 9.91 10.44
CA TRP A 164 -3.29 10.57 11.49
C TRP A 164 -1.80 10.45 11.16
N GLY A 165 -1.17 11.59 10.89
CA GLY A 165 0.25 11.68 10.61
C GLY A 165 1.12 11.29 11.80
N PHE A 166 2.36 10.92 11.54
CA PHE A 166 3.40 10.78 12.57
C PHE A 166 3.68 12.10 13.29
N ASP A 167 3.40 13.24 12.67
CA ASP A 167 3.53 14.58 13.25
C ASP A 167 2.37 14.95 14.20
N GLY A 168 1.40 14.06 14.40
CA GLY A 168 0.24 14.35 15.25
C GLY A 168 -0.98 14.88 14.52
N LYS A 169 -0.83 15.35 13.28
CA LYS A 169 -1.88 16.08 12.57
C LYS A 169 -2.75 15.15 11.76
N ARG A 170 -3.97 15.60 11.47
CA ARG A 170 -4.80 14.96 10.44
C ARG A 170 -4.30 15.39 9.07
N SER A 171 -4.03 14.42 8.22
CA SER A 171 -3.57 14.62 6.85
C SER A 171 -4.47 13.88 5.87
N ARG A 172 -4.34 14.16 4.58
CA ARG A 172 -5.04 13.48 3.49
C ARG A 172 -4.04 12.83 2.55
N GLY A 173 -4.32 11.58 2.20
CA GLY A 173 -3.49 10.75 1.34
C GLY A 173 -4.30 10.06 0.27
N ALA A 174 -3.61 9.37 -0.62
CA ALA A 174 -4.26 8.66 -1.70
C ALA A 174 -3.55 7.34 -2.08
N LEU A 175 -4.35 6.37 -2.49
CA LEU A 175 -3.93 5.07 -3.00
C LEU A 175 -4.60 4.81 -4.34
N VAL A 176 -3.88 4.15 -5.24
CA VAL A 176 -4.49 3.59 -6.45
C VAL A 176 -4.65 2.09 -6.23
N VAL A 177 -5.87 1.59 -6.29
CA VAL A 177 -6.20 0.17 -6.05
C VAL A 177 -7.07 -0.34 -7.19
N ASN A 178 -7.19 -1.66 -7.32
CA ASN A 178 -8.17 -2.27 -8.19
C ASN A 178 -9.58 -1.91 -7.70
N ARG A 179 -10.52 -1.70 -8.63
CA ARG A 179 -11.93 -1.43 -8.31
C ARG A 179 -12.56 -2.51 -7.44
N THR A 180 -12.08 -3.77 -7.52
CA THR A 180 -12.56 -4.88 -6.69
C THR A 180 -12.14 -4.77 -5.22
N VAL A 181 -11.01 -4.12 -4.95
CA VAL A 181 -10.44 -3.95 -3.59
C VAL A 181 -10.75 -2.57 -3.00
N ALA A 182 -11.26 -1.63 -3.80
CA ALA A 182 -11.56 -0.26 -3.36
C ALA A 182 -12.44 -0.18 -2.11
N GLY A 183 -13.48 -1.03 -2.01
CA GLY A 183 -14.35 -1.07 -0.82
C GLY A 183 -13.62 -1.55 0.44
N GLN A 184 -12.79 -2.59 0.30
CA GLN A 184 -11.98 -3.12 1.41
C GLN A 184 -10.96 -2.08 1.89
N ALA A 185 -10.31 -1.37 0.96
CA ALA A 185 -9.37 -0.30 1.26
C ALA A 185 -10.05 0.83 2.05
N VAL A 186 -11.21 1.31 1.59
CA VAL A 186 -12.00 2.34 2.29
C VAL A 186 -12.32 1.91 3.73
N ALA A 187 -12.84 0.69 3.91
CA ALA A 187 -13.19 0.18 5.22
C ALA A 187 -11.96 0.05 6.15
N ALA A 188 -10.85 -0.48 5.63
CA ALA A 188 -9.62 -0.66 6.39
C ALA A 188 -9.03 0.68 6.84
N PHE A 189 -8.87 1.65 5.94
CA PHE A 189 -8.31 2.96 6.29
C PHE A 189 -9.24 3.80 7.17
N THR A 190 -10.55 3.65 7.02
CA THR A 190 -11.51 4.26 7.96
C THR A 190 -11.30 3.72 9.37
N ARG A 191 -11.16 2.39 9.50
CA ARG A 191 -10.90 1.77 10.80
C ARG A 191 -9.53 2.13 11.37
N LEU A 192 -8.49 2.24 10.54
CA LEU A 192 -7.19 2.75 10.99
C LEU A 192 -7.27 4.20 11.51
N TYR A 193 -8.04 5.05 10.82
CA TYR A 193 -8.27 6.43 11.24
C TYR A 193 -8.95 6.48 12.61
N ASP A 194 -9.99 5.68 12.82
CA ASP A 194 -10.72 5.60 14.10
C ASP A 194 -9.85 5.06 15.23
N LEU A 195 -8.96 4.12 14.92
CA LEU A 195 -7.94 3.61 15.84
C LEU A 195 -6.82 4.62 16.13
N ARG A 196 -6.80 5.79 15.47
CA ARG A 196 -5.70 6.76 15.52
C ARG A 196 -4.34 6.13 15.17
N PHE A 197 -4.37 5.14 14.29
CA PHE A 197 -3.15 4.51 13.78
C PHE A 197 -2.35 5.54 13.00
N ARG A 198 -1.02 5.53 13.17
CA ARG A 198 -0.16 6.53 12.55
C ARG A 198 0.25 6.07 11.16
N VAL A 199 0.08 6.95 10.18
CA VAL A 199 0.56 6.74 8.81
C VAL A 199 1.49 7.89 8.49
N ARG A 200 2.70 7.63 7.98
CA ARG A 200 3.68 8.71 7.75
C ARG A 200 3.32 9.51 6.52
N GLN A 201 3.07 8.81 5.43
CA GLN A 201 2.54 9.37 4.20
C GLN A 201 1.80 8.27 3.43
N MET A 202 0.93 8.71 2.52
CA MET A 202 0.16 7.84 1.66
C MET A 202 0.06 8.50 0.30
N ARG A 203 0.95 8.10 -0.60
CA ARG A 203 1.11 8.70 -1.92
C ARG A 203 1.04 7.62 -2.99
N PRO A 204 0.29 7.84 -4.09
CA PRO A 204 0.32 6.94 -5.22
C PRO A 204 1.74 6.74 -5.75
N MET A 205 2.01 5.54 -6.23
CA MET A 205 3.23 5.27 -6.98
C MET A 205 3.10 5.95 -8.34
N ASP A 206 3.81 7.06 -8.56
CA ASP A 206 3.84 7.82 -9.81
C ASP A 206 5.28 8.26 -10.16
N SER A 207 5.42 9.14 -11.15
CA SER A 207 6.72 9.63 -11.65
C SER A 207 7.63 10.24 -10.60
N THR A 208 7.08 10.71 -9.47
CA THR A 208 7.88 11.34 -8.40
C THR A 208 8.79 10.36 -7.68
N TRP A 209 8.50 9.06 -7.72
CA TRP A 209 9.36 8.01 -7.18
C TRP A 209 10.48 7.60 -8.15
N GLY A 210 10.41 8.01 -9.42
CA GLY A 210 11.29 7.50 -10.46
C GLY A 210 10.97 6.06 -10.86
N ARG A 211 11.80 5.48 -11.73
CA ARG A 211 11.62 4.11 -12.25
C ARG A 211 12.24 3.10 -11.28
N ASN A 212 11.64 1.91 -11.19
CA ASN A 212 12.23 0.82 -10.43
C ASN A 212 13.58 0.42 -11.05
N PRO A 213 14.68 0.41 -10.27
CA PRO A 213 16.00 0.05 -10.79
C PRO A 213 16.12 -1.44 -11.17
N LYS A 214 15.21 -2.31 -10.70
CA LYS A 214 15.29 -3.77 -10.88
C LYS A 214 14.19 -4.34 -11.79
N GLY A 215 13.34 -3.51 -12.40
CA GLY A 215 12.26 -4.00 -13.24
C GLY A 215 11.24 -2.94 -13.66
N PRO A 216 10.06 -3.35 -14.16
CA PRO A 216 8.96 -2.43 -14.40
C PRO A 216 8.42 -1.84 -13.09
N GLY A 217 7.72 -0.72 -13.19
CA GLY A 217 7.11 -0.04 -12.06
C GLY A 217 7.84 1.24 -11.64
N ALA A 218 7.21 1.98 -10.73
CA ALA A 218 7.86 3.07 -10.01
C ALA A 218 8.80 2.50 -8.94
N ASN A 219 9.77 3.30 -8.50
CA ASN A 219 10.82 2.85 -7.58
C ASN A 219 10.26 2.47 -6.19
N ASP A 220 10.05 1.17 -6.02
CA ASP A 220 9.53 0.56 -4.80
C ASP A 220 10.49 0.74 -3.62
N TYR A 221 11.79 0.63 -3.86
CA TYR A 221 12.82 0.79 -2.84
C TYR A 221 12.85 2.21 -2.29
N ALA A 222 12.72 3.22 -3.15
CA ALA A 222 12.61 4.60 -2.72
C ALA A 222 11.32 4.87 -1.90
N ALA A 223 10.22 4.20 -2.24
CA ALA A 223 8.96 4.28 -1.48
C ALA A 223 9.08 3.63 -0.10
N MET A 224 9.70 2.45 -0.01
CA MET A 224 9.98 1.78 1.25
C MET A 224 10.89 2.62 2.16
N ASP A 225 11.98 3.17 1.62
CA ASP A 225 12.91 4.03 2.37
C ASP A 225 12.25 5.33 2.88
N ALA A 226 11.20 5.78 2.19
CA ALA A 226 10.43 6.95 2.57
C ALA A 226 9.24 6.62 3.49
N ASP A 227 9.02 5.35 3.83
CA ASP A 227 7.90 4.88 4.64
C ASP A 227 6.53 5.22 4.02
N ASN A 228 6.39 4.97 2.73
CA ASN A 228 5.18 5.32 1.98
C ASN A 228 4.12 4.22 2.02
N THR A 229 2.96 4.52 2.57
CA THR A 229 1.78 3.66 2.38
C THR A 229 1.32 3.73 0.94
N SER A 230 1.35 2.60 0.23
CA SER A 230 1.13 2.52 -1.21
C SER A 230 0.33 1.28 -1.62
N ALA A 231 -0.05 1.19 -2.89
CA ALA A 231 -0.85 0.08 -3.42
C ALA A 231 -0.41 -0.28 -4.84
N PHE A 232 -1.17 0.11 -5.87
CA PHE A 232 -0.84 -0.25 -7.25
C PHE A 232 0.57 0.22 -7.66
N ASN A 233 1.40 -0.74 -8.06
CA ASN A 233 2.69 -0.56 -8.72
C ASN A 233 2.89 -1.76 -9.64
N CYS A 234 2.92 -1.55 -10.95
CA CYS A 234 3.11 -2.61 -11.92
C CYS A 234 4.57 -3.08 -11.96
N ARG A 235 4.91 -3.88 -10.95
CA ARG A 235 6.24 -4.44 -10.73
C ARG A 235 6.20 -5.94 -10.52
N TYR A 236 7.36 -6.56 -10.67
CA TYR A 236 7.57 -7.93 -10.21
C TYR A 236 7.60 -8.01 -8.68
N VAL A 237 7.58 -9.23 -8.15
CA VAL A 237 7.78 -9.50 -6.71
C VAL A 237 9.14 -8.93 -6.28
N GLY A 238 9.14 -8.14 -5.21
CA GLY A 238 10.35 -7.46 -4.71
C GLY A 238 11.32 -8.47 -4.10
N GLY A 239 12.62 -8.33 -4.41
CA GLY A 239 13.64 -9.31 -4.01
C GLY A 239 13.64 -10.58 -4.87
N GLU A 240 12.68 -10.76 -5.77
CA GLU A 240 12.57 -11.90 -6.69
C GLU A 240 12.40 -11.45 -8.15
N GLU A 241 12.85 -10.24 -8.50
CA GLU A 241 12.58 -9.65 -9.82
C GLU A 241 13.11 -10.48 -10.99
N ALA A 242 14.18 -11.26 -10.78
CA ALA A 242 14.73 -12.17 -11.77
C ALA A 242 13.72 -13.23 -12.25
N SER A 243 12.75 -13.62 -11.40
CA SER A 243 11.68 -14.56 -11.76
C SER A 243 10.64 -13.97 -12.71
N LYS A 244 10.59 -12.64 -12.84
CA LYS A 244 9.60 -11.89 -13.63
C LYS A 244 8.14 -12.23 -13.27
N ARG A 245 7.90 -12.74 -12.05
CA ARG A 245 6.56 -12.99 -11.52
C ARG A 245 5.93 -11.66 -11.10
N TRP A 246 4.73 -11.37 -11.60
CA TRP A 246 3.99 -10.17 -11.20
C TRP A 246 3.66 -10.20 -9.70
N SER A 247 3.87 -9.07 -9.04
CA SER A 247 3.39 -8.85 -7.67
C SER A 247 1.87 -8.62 -7.66
N ASN A 248 1.21 -8.89 -6.54
CA ASN A 248 -0.19 -8.49 -6.33
C ASN A 248 -0.40 -6.97 -6.48
N HIS A 249 0.66 -6.17 -6.23
CA HIS A 249 0.66 -4.73 -6.51
C HIS A 249 0.45 -4.42 -7.99
N ALA A 250 0.89 -5.29 -8.90
CA ALA A 250 0.70 -5.10 -10.33
C ALA A 250 -0.76 -5.30 -10.78
N TYR A 251 -1.56 -6.00 -9.98
CA TYR A 251 -3.00 -6.15 -10.21
C TYR A 251 -3.82 -5.08 -9.46
N GLY A 252 -3.16 -4.27 -8.62
CA GLY A 252 -3.80 -3.29 -7.73
C GLY A 252 -4.55 -3.92 -6.57
N THR A 253 -4.29 -5.19 -6.26
CA THR A 253 -5.02 -5.96 -5.24
C THR A 253 -4.28 -6.06 -3.91
N ALA A 254 -3.14 -5.37 -3.79
CA ALA A 254 -2.33 -5.29 -2.58
C ALA A 254 -2.11 -3.85 -2.10
N ILE A 255 -1.85 -3.72 -0.80
CA ILE A 255 -1.59 -2.47 -0.07
C ILE A 255 -0.43 -2.73 0.89
N ASP A 256 0.59 -1.88 0.82
CA ASP A 256 1.69 -1.83 1.79
C ASP A 256 1.50 -0.59 2.67
N VAL A 257 1.71 -0.72 3.99
CA VAL A 257 1.47 0.37 4.96
C VAL A 257 2.67 0.56 5.88
N ASN A 258 3.20 1.79 5.90
CA ASN A 258 4.38 2.21 6.67
C ASN A 258 5.52 1.20 6.56
N ASP A 259 6.05 1.06 5.36
CA ASP A 259 7.08 0.12 4.95
C ASP A 259 8.30 0.10 5.89
N PHE A 260 8.65 1.25 6.49
CA PHE A 260 9.77 1.36 7.42
C PHE A 260 9.43 0.76 8.79
N GLU A 261 8.25 1.05 9.33
CA GLU A 261 7.76 0.46 10.59
C GLU A 261 7.31 -1.00 10.44
N ASN A 262 7.02 -1.44 9.21
CA ASN A 262 6.51 -2.77 8.87
C ASN A 262 7.36 -3.42 7.77
N PRO A 263 8.62 -3.78 8.05
CA PRO A 263 9.57 -4.19 7.03
C PRO A 263 9.19 -5.50 6.33
N TYR A 264 9.72 -5.66 5.12
CA TYR A 264 9.65 -6.90 4.33
C TYR A 264 10.93 -7.71 4.48
N LEU A 265 10.79 -9.00 4.80
CA LEU A 265 11.89 -9.96 4.84
C LEU A 265 11.89 -10.77 3.54
N ALA A 266 12.87 -10.51 2.68
CA ALA A 266 13.02 -11.22 1.42
C ALA A 266 13.55 -12.65 1.62
N ALA A 267 13.33 -13.51 0.64
CA ALA A 267 13.73 -14.92 0.68
C ALA A 267 15.26 -15.13 0.84
N ASP A 268 16.07 -14.17 0.42
CA ASP A 268 17.54 -14.18 0.57
C ASP A 268 18.02 -13.69 1.94
N GLY A 269 17.11 -13.33 2.85
CA GLY A 269 17.39 -12.81 4.18
C GLY A 269 17.59 -11.30 4.24
N THR A 270 17.52 -10.59 3.11
CA THR A 270 17.55 -9.12 3.09
C THR A 270 16.28 -8.57 3.74
N VAL A 271 16.42 -7.52 4.54
CA VAL A 271 15.27 -6.82 5.15
C VAL A 271 15.18 -5.43 4.58
N TYR A 272 14.01 -5.09 4.03
CA TYR A 272 13.73 -3.78 3.47
C TYR A 272 12.75 -2.99 4.36
N PRO A 273 12.96 -1.67 4.57
CA PRO A 273 14.21 -0.94 4.34
C PRO A 273 15.23 -1.14 5.46
N ASP A 274 14.80 -1.52 6.68
CA ASP A 274 15.65 -1.62 7.87
C ASP A 274 15.25 -2.80 8.79
N PRO A 275 16.22 -3.58 9.31
CA PRO A 275 15.92 -4.77 10.12
C PRO A 275 15.52 -4.48 11.58
N TRP A 276 15.63 -3.25 12.06
CA TRP A 276 15.43 -2.90 13.47
C TRP A 276 14.00 -3.16 13.92
N TRP A 277 13.02 -2.80 13.08
CA TRP A 277 11.59 -3.02 13.34
C TRP A 277 11.17 -4.48 13.17
N ALA A 278 11.84 -5.26 12.32
CA ALA A 278 11.57 -6.69 12.16
C ALA A 278 11.84 -7.46 13.47
N ARG A 279 12.87 -7.06 14.22
CA ARG A 279 13.29 -7.68 15.49
C ARG A 279 12.51 -7.16 16.70
N ARG A 280 11.66 -6.13 16.52
CA ARG A 280 10.95 -5.41 17.60
C ARG A 280 9.48 -5.20 17.25
N ARG A 281 8.72 -6.30 17.19
CA ARG A 281 7.28 -6.27 16.86
C ARG A 281 6.35 -5.91 18.01
N SER A 282 6.82 -5.14 19.00
CA SER A 282 5.94 -4.67 20.08
C SER A 282 4.95 -3.61 19.56
N PRO A 283 3.77 -3.45 20.17
CA PRO A 283 2.84 -2.39 19.81
C PRO A 283 3.50 -1.01 19.89
N ALA A 284 3.51 -0.30 18.77
CA ALA A 284 4.04 1.06 18.64
C ALA A 284 3.25 1.83 17.57
N PRO A 285 3.32 3.19 17.57
CA PRO A 285 2.68 3.99 16.53
C PRO A 285 3.11 3.55 15.12
N GLY A 286 2.15 3.21 14.25
CA GLY A 286 2.42 2.81 12.87
C GLY A 286 2.86 1.36 12.67
N VAL A 287 2.93 0.55 13.72
CA VAL A 287 3.41 -0.84 13.68
C VAL A 287 2.26 -1.85 13.73
N PHE A 288 2.31 -2.85 12.85
CA PHE A 288 1.49 -4.07 12.90
C PHE A 288 2.15 -5.14 13.77
N SER A 289 1.90 -5.10 15.08
CA SER A 289 2.60 -5.93 16.07
C SER A 289 2.23 -7.42 16.04
N SER A 290 1.01 -7.77 15.63
CA SER A 290 0.52 -9.16 15.60
C SER A 290 -0.75 -9.30 14.77
N SER A 291 -1.09 -10.53 14.39
CA SER A 291 -2.33 -10.87 13.67
C SER A 291 -3.60 -10.53 14.47
N SER A 292 -3.51 -10.54 15.79
CA SER A 292 -4.56 -10.13 16.71
C SER A 292 -4.57 -8.62 17.03
N SER A 293 -3.67 -7.83 16.45
CA SER A 293 -3.68 -6.38 16.69
C SER A 293 -4.91 -5.74 16.04
N PRO A 294 -5.53 -4.71 16.66
CA PRO A 294 -6.65 -4.00 16.05
C PRO A 294 -6.33 -3.43 14.66
N ALA A 295 -5.08 -3.00 14.44
CA ALA A 295 -4.62 -2.43 13.18
C ALA A 295 -4.54 -3.50 12.06
N VAL A 296 -3.99 -4.68 12.32
CA VAL A 296 -4.03 -5.79 11.34
C VAL A 296 -5.48 -6.24 11.07
N ARG A 297 -6.31 -6.32 12.12
CA ARG A 297 -7.74 -6.62 11.96
C ARG A 297 -8.51 -5.56 11.18
N ALA A 298 -8.00 -4.35 11.03
CA ALA A 298 -8.61 -3.35 10.16
C ALA A 298 -8.68 -3.81 8.70
N PHE A 299 -7.68 -4.57 8.25
CA PHE A 299 -7.63 -5.16 6.91
C PHE A 299 -8.21 -6.57 6.87
N THR A 300 -7.81 -7.44 7.80
CA THR A 300 -8.18 -8.86 7.72
C THR A 300 -9.67 -9.12 7.95
N SER A 301 -10.36 -8.28 8.72
CA SER A 301 -11.83 -8.34 8.84
C SER A 301 -12.57 -7.96 7.54
N GLN A 302 -11.87 -7.37 6.57
CA GLN A 302 -12.40 -7.06 5.24
C GLN A 302 -12.08 -8.16 4.22
N GLY A 303 -11.48 -9.27 4.65
CA GLY A 303 -11.12 -10.40 3.79
C GLY A 303 -9.73 -10.31 3.14
N LEU A 304 -8.93 -9.29 3.49
CA LEU A 304 -7.53 -9.21 3.06
C LEU A 304 -6.66 -10.18 3.88
N ARG A 305 -5.66 -10.77 3.25
CA ARG A 305 -4.61 -11.53 3.95
C ARG A 305 -3.55 -10.57 4.45
N TRP A 306 -2.80 -10.97 5.47
CA TRP A 306 -1.66 -10.22 5.97
C TRP A 306 -0.37 -11.00 5.75
N GLY A 307 0.61 -10.38 5.10
CA GLY A 307 1.90 -10.97 4.77
C GLY A 307 2.78 -11.27 5.98
N GLY A 308 2.49 -10.66 7.13
CA GLY A 308 3.19 -10.93 8.39
C GLY A 308 3.04 -12.37 8.93
N LEU A 309 2.20 -13.20 8.30
CA LEU A 309 2.02 -14.62 8.63
C LEU A 309 2.79 -15.57 7.70
N TRP A 310 3.50 -15.05 6.69
CA TRP A 310 4.29 -15.89 5.79
C TRP A 310 5.58 -16.39 6.48
N ALA A 311 6.16 -17.45 5.91
CA ALA A 311 7.42 -18.01 6.40
C ALA A 311 8.58 -16.99 6.35
N GLN A 312 8.56 -16.14 5.31
CA GLN A 312 9.35 -14.91 5.23
C GLN A 312 8.37 -13.74 5.35
N PRO A 313 8.22 -13.13 6.55
CA PRO A 313 7.20 -12.14 6.79
C PRO A 313 7.33 -10.90 5.92
N ASP A 314 6.21 -10.49 5.34
CA ASP A 314 6.04 -9.18 4.73
C ASP A 314 5.08 -8.36 5.59
N TYR A 315 5.61 -7.63 6.58
CA TYR A 315 4.77 -7.03 7.63
C TYR A 315 3.90 -5.88 7.12
N GLN A 316 4.36 -5.16 6.09
CA GLN A 316 3.63 -4.07 5.44
C GLN A 316 2.43 -4.57 4.64
N HIS A 317 2.47 -5.82 4.17
CA HIS A 317 1.67 -6.27 3.05
C HIS A 317 0.30 -6.81 3.41
N PHE A 318 -0.70 -6.35 2.66
CA PHE A 318 -2.05 -6.91 2.65
C PHE A 318 -2.54 -7.09 1.22
N ASP A 319 -3.11 -8.26 0.91
CA ASP A 319 -3.64 -8.56 -0.42
C ASP A 319 -5.00 -9.26 -0.39
N ALA A 320 -5.77 -9.04 -1.45
CA ALA A 320 -7.00 -9.80 -1.71
C ALA A 320 -6.66 -11.21 -2.21
N ARG A 321 -7.51 -12.17 -1.85
CA ARG A 321 -7.43 -13.54 -2.37
C ARG A 321 -7.80 -13.63 -3.84
#